data_AF-A0A7S0LE02-F1
#
_entry.id   AF-A0A7S0LE02-F1
#
_cell.length_a   1.000
_cell.length_b   1.000
_cell.length_c   1.000
_cell.angle_alpha   90.00
_cell.angle_beta   90.00
_cell.angle_gamma   90.00
#
_symmetry.space_group_name_H-M   'P 1'
#
loop_
_entity.id
_entity.type
_entity.pdbx_description
1 polymer ?
#
loop_
_entity_poly.entity_id
_entity_poly.type
_entity_poly.pdbx_seq_one_letter_code
_entity_poly.pdbx_strand_id
1 'polypeptide(L)'
;RGEALRTRLAMRVMLLVGLAVGRLEGALASRQRELESHRDVRAWSVDEVQLWVQSIGFPEYTKAFAESGVDGNMLLQLTLEKLESTLLIAAAEHRLVFEMELGELKLRRGLLSIEEEAAHRMVHPAADEWSAQDVGAFLVEHGLSRFLQGFAGVDGRLLLSFSEEQLRHRMDSVPNTLGSTETAFELLSEMLGYLRERNAAAEGARLPKSEL
;
A
#
# COMPACT_ATOMS: atom_id res chain seq x y z
N ARG A 1 -16.82 12.25 -63.05
CA ARG A 1 -17.40 11.15 -62.22
C ARG A 1 -16.39 10.58 -61.21
N GLY A 2 -15.11 10.41 -61.56
CA GLY A 2 -14.08 9.87 -60.65
C GLY A 2 -13.74 10.73 -59.42
N GLU A 3 -13.72 12.06 -59.54
CA GLU A 3 -13.42 12.95 -58.39
C GLU A 3 -14.51 12.91 -57.33
N ALA A 4 -15.79 13.01 -57.70
CA ALA A 4 -16.90 12.95 -56.74
C ALA A 4 -16.93 11.61 -55.96
N LEU A 5 -16.52 10.50 -56.59
CA LEU A 5 -16.36 9.20 -55.93
C LEU A 5 -15.14 9.19 -54.99
N ARG A 6 -14.02 9.79 -55.37
CA ARG A 6 -12.82 9.94 -54.53
C ARG A 6 -13.09 10.79 -53.29
N THR A 7 -13.78 11.92 -53.44
CA THR A 7 -14.11 12.81 -52.31
C THR A 7 -15.10 12.15 -51.35
N ARG A 8 -16.09 11.40 -51.87
CA ARG A 8 -17.04 10.64 -51.04
C ARG A 8 -16.37 9.49 -50.29
N LEU A 9 -15.43 8.79 -50.92
CA LEU A 9 -14.67 7.71 -50.26
C LEU A 9 -13.76 8.28 -49.17
N ALA A 10 -13.04 9.38 -49.47
CA ALA A 10 -12.17 10.05 -48.50
C ALA A 10 -12.92 10.57 -47.28
N MET A 11 -14.10 11.17 -47.48
CA MET A 11 -14.94 11.69 -46.39
C MET A 11 -15.52 10.55 -45.52
N ARG A 12 -15.86 9.41 -46.12
CA ARG A 12 -16.33 8.21 -45.41
C ARG A 12 -15.21 7.51 -44.64
N VAL A 13 -13.99 7.51 -45.16
CA VAL A 13 -12.79 7.04 -44.42
C VAL A 13 -12.48 7.98 -43.27
N MET A 14 -12.49 9.30 -43.46
CA MET A 14 -12.31 10.28 -42.38
C MET A 14 -13.37 10.14 -41.28
N LEU A 15 -14.63 9.93 -41.64
CA LEU A 15 -15.71 9.73 -40.67
C LEU A 15 -15.53 8.42 -39.89
N LEU A 16 -15.15 7.33 -40.56
CA LEU A 16 -14.89 6.04 -39.91
C LEU A 16 -13.66 6.08 -39.00
N VAL A 17 -12.59 6.78 -39.43
CA VAL A 17 -11.41 7.03 -38.61
C VAL A 17 -11.76 7.91 -37.41
N GLY A 18 -12.51 8.99 -37.61
CA GLY A 18 -12.98 9.87 -36.52
C GLY A 18 -13.89 9.15 -35.52
N LEU A 19 -14.81 8.29 -35.98
CA LEU A 19 -15.66 7.46 -35.13
C LEU A 19 -14.89 6.33 -34.42
N ALA A 20 -13.80 5.83 -35.00
CA ALA A 20 -12.91 4.88 -34.35
C ALA A 20 -12.05 5.56 -33.27
N VAL A 21 -11.53 6.75 -33.56
CA VAL A 21 -10.78 7.59 -32.60
C VAL A 21 -11.67 8.00 -31.44
N GLY A 22 -12.88 8.52 -31.69
CA GLY A 22 -13.81 8.90 -30.62
C GLY A 22 -14.27 7.72 -29.74
N ARG A 23 -14.37 6.50 -30.29
CA ARG A 23 -14.63 5.28 -29.50
C ARG A 23 -13.42 4.85 -28.67
N LEU A 24 -12.21 5.02 -29.18
CA LEU A 24 -10.97 4.77 -28.44
C LEU A 24 -10.77 5.82 -27.34
N GLU A 25 -11.01 7.09 -27.59
CA GLU A 25 -10.98 8.16 -26.59
C GLU A 25 -12.04 7.92 -25.49
N GLY A 26 -13.24 7.49 -25.86
CA GLY A 26 -14.27 7.09 -24.90
C GLY A 26 -13.86 5.87 -24.05
N ALA A 27 -13.23 4.87 -24.65
CA ALA A 27 -12.73 3.69 -23.95
C ALA A 27 -11.52 4.01 -23.06
N LEU A 28 -10.59 4.84 -23.53
CA LEU A 28 -9.45 5.32 -22.75
C LEU A 28 -9.89 6.23 -21.61
N ALA A 29 -10.84 7.14 -21.82
CA ALA A 29 -11.39 7.97 -20.76
C ALA A 29 -12.20 7.16 -19.73
N SER A 30 -12.86 6.08 -20.16
CA SER A 30 -13.53 5.14 -19.26
C SER A 30 -12.51 4.32 -18.48
N ARG A 31 -11.45 3.83 -19.14
CA ARG A 31 -10.34 3.12 -18.50
C ARG A 31 -9.57 4.01 -17.53
N GLN A 32 -9.39 5.28 -17.89
CA GLN A 32 -8.72 6.27 -17.07
C GLN A 32 -9.59 6.68 -15.89
N ARG A 33 -10.91 6.83 -16.06
CA ARG A 33 -11.87 6.98 -14.95
C ARG A 33 -11.95 5.75 -14.04
N GLU A 34 -11.84 4.55 -14.58
CA GLU A 34 -11.80 3.28 -13.82
C GLU A 34 -10.47 3.15 -13.04
N LEU A 35 -9.35 3.59 -13.65
CA LEU A 35 -8.05 3.71 -12.98
C LEU A 35 -8.01 4.86 -11.96
N GLU A 36 -8.76 5.94 -12.19
CA GLU A 36 -8.93 7.06 -11.26
C GLU A 36 -9.91 6.73 -10.14
N SER A 37 -10.94 5.90 -10.36
CA SER A 37 -11.83 5.42 -9.29
C SER A 37 -11.10 4.44 -8.37
N HIS A 38 -10.21 3.59 -8.91
CA HIS A 38 -9.26 2.83 -8.10
C HIS A 38 -8.31 3.72 -7.29
N ARG A 39 -8.09 4.99 -7.69
CA ARG A 39 -7.31 5.96 -6.90
C ARG A 39 -8.11 6.65 -5.80
N ASP A 40 -9.42 6.81 -5.96
CA ASP A 40 -10.25 7.43 -4.91
C ASP A 40 -10.81 6.37 -3.96
N VAL A 41 -10.23 6.31 -2.75
CA VAL A 41 -10.65 5.39 -1.70
C VAL A 41 -12.13 5.54 -1.37
N ARG A 42 -12.72 6.74 -1.52
CA ARG A 42 -14.16 6.96 -1.24
C ARG A 42 -15.08 6.20 -2.21
N ALA A 43 -14.59 5.86 -3.39
CA ALA A 43 -15.33 5.13 -4.40
C ALA A 43 -15.19 3.61 -4.27
N TRP A 44 -14.36 3.13 -3.33
CA TRP A 44 -14.16 1.70 -3.15
C TRP A 44 -15.46 1.01 -2.73
N SER A 45 -15.81 -0.02 -3.49
CA SER A 45 -16.83 -0.98 -3.13
C SER A 45 -16.43 -1.82 -1.93
N VAL A 46 -17.40 -2.53 -1.34
CA VAL A 46 -17.15 -3.48 -0.25
C VAL A 46 -16.12 -4.54 -0.67
N ASP A 47 -16.19 -5.03 -1.92
CA ASP A 47 -15.25 -6.02 -2.45
C ASP A 47 -13.82 -5.45 -2.55
N GLU A 48 -13.66 -4.19 -2.96
CA GLU A 48 -12.35 -3.51 -2.99
C GLU A 48 -11.78 -3.29 -1.59
N VAL A 49 -12.64 -2.98 -0.61
CA VAL A 49 -12.22 -2.92 0.80
C VAL A 49 -11.75 -4.29 1.28
N GLN A 50 -12.42 -5.39 0.92
CA GLN A 50 -11.96 -6.74 1.25
C GLN A 50 -10.60 -7.06 0.63
N LEU A 51 -10.33 -6.62 -0.60
CA LEU A 51 -9.01 -6.79 -1.23
C LEU A 51 -7.94 -5.99 -0.49
N TRP A 52 -8.26 -4.77 -0.04
CA TRP A 52 -7.34 -3.99 0.79
C TRP A 52 -7.05 -4.69 2.12
N VAL A 53 -8.07 -5.20 2.81
CA VAL A 53 -7.92 -5.98 4.06
C VAL A 53 -7.01 -7.19 3.88
N GLN A 54 -7.10 -7.89 2.74
CA GLN A 54 -6.17 -8.97 2.39
C GLN A 54 -4.75 -8.47 2.16
N SER A 55 -4.61 -7.35 1.45
CA SER A 55 -3.30 -6.78 1.09
C SER A 55 -2.48 -6.34 2.30
N ILE A 56 -3.15 -5.95 3.39
CA ILE A 56 -2.51 -5.59 4.66
C ILE A 56 -2.29 -6.80 5.58
N GLY A 57 -2.52 -8.02 5.08
CA GLY A 57 -2.19 -9.26 5.79
C GLY A 57 -3.28 -9.85 6.66
N PHE A 58 -4.54 -9.40 6.56
CA PHE A 58 -5.65 -9.90 7.39
C PHE A 58 -6.81 -10.53 6.61
N PRO A 59 -6.58 -11.55 5.76
CA PRO A 59 -7.65 -12.21 5.01
C PRO A 59 -8.80 -12.73 5.88
N GLU A 60 -8.55 -13.08 7.14
CA GLU A 60 -9.54 -13.55 8.10
C GLU A 60 -10.61 -12.52 8.48
N TYR A 61 -10.31 -11.22 8.37
CA TYR A 61 -11.27 -10.15 8.69
C TYR A 61 -12.10 -9.70 7.49
N THR A 62 -11.77 -10.15 6.28
CA THR A 62 -12.49 -9.78 5.04
C THR A 62 -13.99 -10.02 5.15
N LYS A 63 -14.40 -11.13 5.74
CA LYS A 63 -15.81 -11.49 5.92
C LYS A 63 -16.52 -10.53 6.87
N ALA A 64 -15.88 -10.16 7.99
CA ALA A 64 -16.43 -9.20 8.94
C ALA A 64 -16.64 -7.82 8.31
N PHE A 65 -15.70 -7.36 7.47
CA PHE A 65 -15.84 -6.11 6.72
C PHE A 65 -17.00 -6.16 5.72
N ALA A 66 -17.18 -7.27 4.99
CA ALA A 66 -18.27 -7.41 4.04
C ALA A 66 -19.65 -7.55 4.69
N GLU A 67 -19.77 -8.36 5.75
CA GLU A 67 -21.04 -8.51 6.48
C GLU A 67 -21.46 -7.20 7.16
N SER A 68 -20.50 -6.38 7.57
CA SER A 68 -20.75 -5.04 8.10
C SER A 68 -20.97 -3.98 7.02
N GLY A 69 -20.87 -4.35 5.73
CA GLY A 69 -21.10 -3.46 4.60
C GLY A 69 -20.09 -2.31 4.50
N VAL A 70 -18.86 -2.51 4.96
CA VAL A 70 -17.83 -1.45 4.98
C VAL A 70 -17.38 -1.14 3.56
N ASP A 71 -17.88 -0.04 3.00
CA ASP A 71 -17.39 0.55 1.76
C ASP A 71 -16.22 1.52 2.02
N GLY A 72 -15.67 2.11 0.95
CA GLY A 72 -14.56 3.04 1.01
C GLY A 72 -14.78 4.29 1.87
N ASN A 73 -16.00 4.84 1.88
CA ASN A 73 -16.34 5.96 2.75
C ASN A 73 -16.36 5.54 4.22
N MET A 74 -16.94 4.39 4.52
CA MET A 74 -16.96 3.82 5.86
C MET A 74 -15.55 3.47 6.34
N LEU A 75 -14.72 2.90 5.46
CA LEU A 75 -13.32 2.57 5.74
C LEU A 75 -12.56 3.81 6.23
N LEU A 76 -12.69 4.93 5.52
CA LEU A 76 -12.03 6.19 5.89
C LEU A 76 -12.52 6.76 7.23
N GLN A 77 -13.69 6.37 7.71
CA GLN A 77 -14.29 6.80 8.98
C GLN A 77 -14.15 5.76 10.11
N LEU A 78 -13.40 4.68 9.88
CA LEU A 78 -13.13 3.70 10.93
C LEU A 78 -12.28 4.32 12.04
N THR A 79 -12.64 3.96 13.27
CA THR A 79 -11.94 4.32 14.50
C THR A 79 -11.56 3.03 15.22
N LEU A 80 -10.62 3.11 16.16
CA LEU A 80 -10.22 1.95 16.96
C LEU A 80 -11.42 1.29 17.67
N GLU A 81 -12.36 2.11 18.15
CA GLU A 81 -13.62 1.67 18.77
C GLU A 81 -14.52 0.91 17.79
N LYS A 82 -14.62 1.35 16.52
CA LYS A 82 -15.43 0.66 15.49
C LYS A 82 -14.79 -0.66 15.08
N LEU A 83 -13.46 -0.74 15.02
CA LEU A 83 -12.76 -2.01 14.76
C LEU A 83 -13.10 -3.06 15.84
N GLU A 84 -13.16 -2.64 17.11
CA GLU A 84 -13.48 -3.53 18.22
C GLU A 84 -14.98 -3.87 18.30
N SER A 85 -15.84 -2.85 18.32
CA SER A 85 -17.28 -3.02 18.59
C SER A 85 -18.09 -3.52 17.40
N THR A 86 -17.71 -3.12 16.18
CA THR A 86 -18.47 -3.42 14.96
C THR A 86 -17.86 -4.57 14.18
N LEU A 87 -16.53 -4.58 14.04
CA LEU A 87 -15.82 -5.61 13.27
C LEU A 87 -15.31 -6.77 14.14
N LEU A 88 -15.53 -6.71 15.46
CA LEU A 88 -15.17 -7.75 16.43
C LEU A 88 -13.68 -8.12 16.42
N ILE A 89 -12.82 -7.17 16.06
CA ILE A 89 -11.37 -7.37 16.05
C ILE A 89 -10.87 -7.18 17.48
N ALA A 90 -10.84 -8.26 18.26
CA ALA A 90 -10.50 -8.24 19.68
C ALA A 90 -8.98 -8.13 19.95
N ALA A 91 -8.13 -8.61 19.04
CA ALA A 91 -6.68 -8.50 19.14
C ALA A 91 -6.24 -7.03 18.99
N ALA A 92 -5.58 -6.49 20.01
CA ALA A 92 -5.17 -5.08 20.05
C ALA A 92 -4.08 -4.80 19.00
N GLU A 93 -3.15 -5.74 18.85
CA GLU A 93 -2.09 -5.75 17.85
C GLU A 93 -2.65 -5.64 16.42
N HIS A 94 -3.75 -6.34 16.11
CA HIS A 94 -4.37 -6.24 14.78
C HIS A 94 -5.03 -4.87 14.58
N ARG A 95 -5.71 -4.33 15.61
CA ARG A 95 -6.30 -2.99 15.54
C ARG A 95 -5.25 -1.90 15.30
N LEU A 96 -4.06 -2.04 15.88
CA LEU A 96 -2.94 -1.12 15.64
C LEU A 96 -2.45 -1.17 14.20
N VAL A 97 -2.33 -2.37 13.60
CA VAL A 97 -1.97 -2.48 12.17
C VAL A 97 -3.03 -1.85 11.27
N PHE A 98 -4.32 -2.08 11.53
CA PHE A 98 -5.40 -1.41 10.78
C PHE A 98 -5.33 0.11 10.90
N GLU A 99 -5.06 0.64 12.09
CA GLU A 99 -4.94 2.08 12.33
C GLU A 99 -3.75 2.67 11.57
N MET A 100 -2.59 2.02 11.64
CA MET A 100 -1.40 2.38 10.86
C MET A 100 -1.69 2.37 9.35
N GLU A 101 -2.20 1.26 8.83
CA GLU A 101 -2.41 1.06 7.39
C GLU A 101 -3.51 1.97 6.83
N LEU A 102 -4.55 2.26 7.63
CA LEU A 102 -5.57 3.22 7.25
C LEU A 102 -5.02 4.66 7.24
N GLY A 103 -4.19 5.02 8.23
CA GLY A 103 -3.50 6.31 8.25
C GLY A 103 -2.55 6.47 7.06
N GLU A 104 -1.81 5.41 6.72
CA GLU A 104 -0.95 5.35 5.53
C GLU A 104 -1.75 5.49 4.23
N LEU A 105 -2.88 4.77 4.11
CA LEU A 105 -3.77 4.89 2.97
C LEU A 105 -4.27 6.33 2.80
N LYS A 106 -4.67 6.99 3.89
CA LYS A 106 -5.12 8.39 3.87
C LYS A 106 -3.98 9.33 3.49
N LEU A 107 -2.79 9.15 4.06
CA LEU A 107 -1.59 9.94 3.75
C LEU A 107 -1.23 9.86 2.27
N ARG A 108 -1.10 8.64 1.71
CA ARG A 108 -0.72 8.43 0.29
C ARG A 108 -1.74 8.99 -0.70
N ARG A 109 -2.99 9.11 -0.28
CA ARG A 109 -4.09 9.62 -1.10
C ARG A 109 -4.32 11.13 -0.89
N GLY A 110 -3.52 11.79 -0.05
CA GLY A 110 -3.66 13.22 0.26
C GLY A 110 -4.99 13.53 0.95
N LEU A 111 -5.47 12.61 1.78
CA LEU A 111 -6.75 12.70 2.49
C LEU A 111 -6.62 13.26 3.91
N LEU A 112 -5.40 13.44 4.39
CA LEU A 112 -5.09 14.01 5.70
C LEU A 112 -4.81 15.52 5.56
N SER A 113 -5.16 16.29 6.59
CA SER A 113 -4.65 17.64 6.77
C SER A 113 -3.19 17.64 7.20
N ILE A 114 -2.49 18.78 7.08
CA ILE A 114 -1.08 18.92 7.51
C ILE A 114 -0.87 18.47 8.97
N GLU A 115 -1.82 18.80 9.85
CA GLU A 115 -1.76 18.42 11.27
C GLU A 115 -1.95 16.91 11.46
N GLU A 116 -2.90 16.29 10.75
CA GLU A 116 -3.13 14.85 10.79
C GLU A 116 -1.97 14.06 10.15
N GLU A 117 -1.36 14.58 9.08
CA GLU A 117 -0.16 14.01 8.49
C GLU A 117 1.02 14.03 9.47
N ALA A 118 1.23 15.15 10.15
CA ALA A 118 2.29 15.28 11.15
C ALA A 118 2.02 14.32 12.33
N ALA A 119 0.79 14.28 12.85
CA ALA A 119 0.42 13.36 13.92
C ALA A 119 0.59 11.89 13.52
N HIS A 120 0.15 11.51 12.32
CA HIS A 120 0.31 10.16 11.79
C HIS A 120 1.79 9.78 11.67
N ARG A 121 2.63 10.65 11.09
CA ARG A 121 4.08 10.40 10.99
C ARG A 121 4.80 10.37 12.33
N MET A 122 4.29 11.08 13.34
CA MET A 122 4.84 11.02 14.70
C MET A 122 4.57 9.67 15.38
N VAL A 123 3.39 9.07 15.14
CA VAL A 123 3.00 7.78 15.74
C VAL A 123 3.52 6.60 14.91
N HIS A 124 3.52 6.75 13.59
CA HIS A 124 3.91 5.74 12.60
C HIS A 124 5.02 6.32 11.70
N PRO A 125 6.26 6.45 12.22
CA PRO A 125 7.37 6.99 11.44
C PRO A 125 7.66 6.12 10.23
N ALA A 126 8.10 6.78 9.15
CA ALA A 126 8.59 6.09 7.97
C ALA A 126 9.77 5.19 8.36
N ALA A 127 9.94 4.07 7.66
CA ALA A 127 10.89 3.04 8.10
C ALA A 127 12.36 3.48 8.00
N ASP A 128 12.66 4.59 7.34
CA ASP A 128 13.97 5.24 7.25
C ASP A 128 14.23 6.17 8.44
N GLU A 129 13.18 6.58 9.14
CA GLU A 129 13.23 7.41 10.35
C GLU A 129 13.27 6.57 11.64
N TRP A 130 13.16 5.24 11.52
CA TRP A 130 13.25 4.32 12.67
C TRP A 130 14.62 4.39 13.34
N SER A 131 14.61 4.51 14.67
CA SER A 131 15.81 4.33 15.49
C SER A 131 16.20 2.85 15.56
N ALA A 132 17.41 2.56 16.07
CA ALA A 132 17.81 1.18 16.34
C ALA A 132 16.91 0.47 17.37
N GLN A 133 16.25 1.23 18.26
CA GLN A 133 15.28 0.69 19.19
C GLN A 133 14.00 0.26 18.47
N ASP A 134 13.51 1.06 17.51
CA ASP A 134 12.31 0.78 16.73
C ASP A 134 12.52 -0.45 15.83
N VAL A 135 13.69 -0.56 15.20
CA VAL A 135 14.10 -1.78 14.46
C VAL A 135 14.09 -3.01 15.38
N GLY A 136 14.58 -2.87 16.61
CA GLY A 136 14.54 -3.95 17.60
C GLY A 136 13.11 -4.35 17.98
N ALA A 137 12.23 -3.38 18.24
CA ALA A 137 10.83 -3.62 18.55
C ALA A 137 10.11 -4.33 17.39
N PHE A 138 10.32 -3.84 16.16
CA PHE A 138 9.82 -4.44 14.93
C PHE A 138 10.22 -5.92 14.81
N LEU A 139 11.50 -6.27 15.03
CA LEU A 139 11.94 -7.66 14.99
C LEU A 139 11.29 -8.50 16.10
N VAL A 140 11.09 -7.96 17.30
CA VAL A 140 10.42 -8.69 18.39
C VAL A 140 8.96 -8.98 18.05
N GLU A 141 8.23 -7.97 17.60
CA GLU A 141 6.80 -8.06 17.26
C GLU A 141 6.51 -9.10 16.19
N HIS A 142 7.44 -9.28 15.23
CA HIS A 142 7.29 -10.22 14.12
C HIS A 142 7.96 -11.59 14.39
N GLY A 143 8.26 -11.90 15.66
CA GLY A 143 8.81 -13.20 16.06
C GLY A 143 10.28 -13.42 15.62
N LEU A 144 10.99 -12.35 15.27
CA LEU A 144 12.39 -12.34 14.86
C LEU A 144 13.35 -11.95 16.01
N SER A 145 12.86 -11.99 17.26
CA SER A 145 13.63 -11.63 18.46
C SER A 145 14.98 -12.36 18.60
N ARG A 146 15.08 -13.60 18.09
CA ARG A 146 16.34 -14.36 18.08
C ARG A 146 17.45 -13.74 17.22
N PHE A 147 17.10 -12.88 16.26
CA PHE A 147 18.07 -12.24 15.36
C PHE A 147 18.52 -10.86 15.85
N LEU A 148 18.00 -10.36 16.98
CA LEU A 148 18.31 -9.01 17.49
C LEU A 148 19.81 -8.71 17.55
N GLN A 149 20.63 -9.69 17.92
CA GLN A 149 22.08 -9.52 18.00
C GLN A 149 22.69 -9.18 16.61
N GLY A 150 22.19 -9.80 15.54
CA GLY A 150 22.63 -9.53 14.17
C GLY A 150 22.23 -8.15 13.65
N PHE A 151 21.26 -7.50 14.29
CA PHE A 151 20.74 -6.17 13.95
C PHE A 151 21.05 -5.11 15.02
N ALA A 152 21.94 -5.40 15.98
CA ALA A 152 22.31 -4.43 17.02
C ALA A 152 22.89 -3.14 16.40
N GLY A 153 22.29 -2.00 16.77
CA GLY A 153 22.69 -0.68 16.26
C GLY A 153 22.30 -0.40 14.80
N VAL A 154 21.51 -1.27 14.17
CA VAL A 154 20.94 -1.02 12.84
C VAL A 154 19.72 -0.11 13.00
N ASP A 155 19.78 1.09 12.42
CA ASP A 155 18.63 1.97 12.28
C ASP A 155 17.82 1.63 11.02
N GLY A 156 16.67 2.28 10.87
CA GLY A 156 15.73 2.07 9.78
C GLY A 156 16.34 2.25 8.39
N ARG A 157 17.10 3.33 8.20
CA ARG A 157 17.77 3.61 6.94
C ARG A 157 18.77 2.51 6.55
N LEU A 158 19.56 2.03 7.51
CA LEU A 158 20.49 0.92 7.28
C LEU A 158 19.75 -0.38 6.98
N LEU A 159 18.70 -0.68 7.76
CA LEU A 159 17.87 -1.87 7.57
C LEU A 159 17.31 -1.95 6.15
N LEU A 160 16.74 -0.86 5.64
CA LEU A 160 16.19 -0.78 4.29
C LEU A 160 17.28 -0.85 3.20
N SER A 161 18.52 -0.46 3.51
CA SER A 161 19.64 -0.47 2.55
C SER A 161 20.28 -1.83 2.33
N PHE A 162 20.03 -2.81 3.20
CA PHE A 162 20.72 -4.11 3.11
C PHE A 162 20.32 -4.91 1.87
N SER A 163 21.31 -5.49 1.20
CA SER A 163 21.08 -6.54 0.21
C SER A 163 20.60 -7.83 0.87
N GLU A 164 19.98 -8.72 0.09
CA GLU A 164 19.60 -10.06 0.55
C GLU A 164 20.80 -10.83 1.14
N GLU A 165 21.98 -10.70 0.53
CA GLU A 165 23.21 -11.33 1.02
C GLU A 165 23.63 -10.79 2.40
N GLN A 166 23.53 -9.47 2.61
CA GLN A 166 23.86 -8.84 3.90
C GLN A 166 22.85 -9.22 4.99
N LEU A 167 21.56 -9.29 4.64
CA LEU A 167 20.50 -9.75 5.55
C LEU A 167 20.75 -11.20 5.97
N ARG A 168 21.02 -12.07 4.99
CA ARG A 168 21.28 -13.50 5.22
C ARG A 168 22.49 -13.71 6.13
N HIS A 169 23.61 -13.04 5.86
CA HIS A 169 24.79 -13.12 6.72
C HIS A 169 24.52 -12.66 8.15
N ARG A 170 23.68 -11.64 8.36
CA ARG A 170 23.30 -11.19 9.72
C ARG A 170 22.43 -12.22 10.44
N MET A 171 21.54 -12.91 9.72
CA MET A 171 20.65 -13.93 10.28
C MET A 171 21.37 -15.26 10.54
N ASP A 172 22.38 -15.61 9.74
CA ASP A 172 23.19 -16.83 9.86
C ASP A 172 24.15 -16.81 11.07
N SER A 173 24.31 -15.66 11.71
CA SER A 173 25.12 -15.53 12.93
C SER A 173 24.54 -16.29 14.14
N VAL A 174 23.30 -16.80 14.03
CA VAL A 174 22.60 -17.54 15.09
C VAL A 174 22.70 -19.06 14.83
N PRO A 175 23.27 -19.86 15.76
CA PRO A 175 23.33 -21.30 15.59
C PRO A 175 21.93 -21.93 15.74
N ASN A 176 21.52 -22.68 14.71
CA ASN A 176 20.65 -23.88 14.70
C ASN A 176 19.31 -23.83 13.93
N THR A 177 18.92 -25.02 13.43
CA THR A 177 17.76 -25.38 12.56
C THR A 177 17.60 -24.59 11.26
N LEU A 178 18.32 -25.04 10.21
CA LEU A 178 18.30 -24.51 8.83
C LEU A 178 16.90 -24.16 8.28
N GLY A 179 15.88 -24.96 8.60
CA GLY A 179 14.51 -24.72 8.11
C GLY A 179 13.80 -23.53 8.73
N SER A 180 14.12 -23.16 9.98
CA SER A 180 13.48 -22.02 10.66
C SER A 180 14.12 -20.69 10.24
N THR A 181 15.40 -20.69 9.88
CA THR A 181 16.11 -19.47 9.45
C THR A 181 15.70 -19.05 8.04
N GLU A 182 15.50 -19.98 7.10
CA GLU A 182 15.06 -19.62 5.73
C GLU A 182 13.66 -18.99 5.74
N THR A 183 12.69 -19.58 6.45
CA THR A 183 11.34 -19.00 6.56
C THR A 183 11.36 -17.61 7.22
N ALA A 184 12.22 -17.41 8.21
CA ALA A 184 12.37 -16.10 8.84
C ALA A 184 13.04 -15.09 7.90
N PHE A 185 13.99 -15.53 7.06
CA PHE A 185 14.63 -14.70 6.05
C PHE A 185 13.63 -14.29 4.96
N GLU A 186 12.82 -15.22 4.46
CA GLU A 186 11.74 -14.95 3.50
C GLU A 186 10.76 -13.92 4.09
N LEU A 187 10.29 -14.14 5.32
CA LEU A 187 9.41 -13.21 6.03
C LEU A 187 10.03 -11.82 6.12
N LEU A 188 11.25 -11.71 6.66
CA LEU A 188 11.91 -10.42 6.80
C LEU A 188 12.14 -9.74 5.45
N SER A 189 12.49 -10.48 4.40
CA SER A 189 12.73 -9.93 3.07
C SER A 189 11.47 -9.35 2.46
N GLU A 190 10.34 -10.05 2.58
CA GLU A 190 9.02 -9.57 2.15
C GLU A 190 8.62 -8.30 2.93
N MET A 191 8.80 -8.31 4.25
CA MET A 191 8.51 -7.14 5.08
C MET A 191 9.38 -5.93 4.71
N LEU A 192 10.67 -6.14 4.43
CA LEU A 192 11.55 -5.05 3.99
C LEU A 192 11.21 -4.58 2.58
N GLY A 193 10.73 -5.46 1.69
CA GLY A 193 10.15 -5.08 0.41
C GLY A 193 8.97 -4.12 0.60
N TYR A 194 8.00 -4.51 1.44
CA TYR A 194 6.86 -3.69 1.80
C TYR A 194 7.27 -2.32 2.39
N LEU A 195 8.20 -2.30 3.34
CA LEU A 195 8.66 -1.06 3.97
C LEU A 195 9.42 -0.13 3.00
N ARG A 196 10.16 -0.68 2.04
CA ARG A 196 10.82 0.09 0.98
C ARG A 196 9.80 0.74 0.04
N GLU A 197 8.79 -0.01 -0.39
CA GLU A 197 7.71 0.52 -1.23
C GLU A 197 6.92 1.62 -0.50
N ARG A 198 6.62 1.40 0.78
CA ARG A 198 6.00 2.39 1.66
C ARG A 198 6.83 3.69 1.72
N ASN A 199 8.13 3.57 1.93
CA ASN A 199 9.03 4.72 2.01
C ASN A 199 9.16 5.46 0.67
N ALA A 200 9.29 4.74 -0.44
CA ALA A 200 9.36 5.35 -1.78
C ALA A 200 8.06 6.10 -2.12
N ALA A 201 6.90 5.56 -1.75
CA ALA A 201 5.62 6.25 -1.91
C ALA A 201 5.52 7.52 -1.05
N ALA A 202 6.06 7.49 0.18
CA ALA A 202 6.12 8.65 1.06
C ALA A 202 7.05 9.75 0.53
N GLU A 203 8.19 9.40 -0.09
CA GLU A 203 9.11 10.35 -0.74
C GLU A 203 8.48 10.97 -2.00
N GLY A 204 7.78 10.18 -2.82
CA GLY A 204 7.07 10.68 -4.00
C GLY A 204 5.97 11.71 -3.66
N ALA A 205 5.34 11.57 -2.49
CA ALA A 205 4.37 12.53 -1.96
C ALA A 205 5.02 13.79 -1.33
N ARG A 206 6.31 13.75 -0.98
CA ARG A 206 7.08 14.90 -0.43
C ARG A 206 7.55 15.89 -1.51
N LEU A 207 7.49 15.54 -2.79
CA LEU A 207 7.82 16.48 -3.87
C LEU A 207 6.76 17.59 -3.94
N PRO A 208 7.15 18.88 -3.87
CA PRO A 208 6.20 19.97 -3.90
C PRO A 208 5.47 19.99 -5.25
N LYS A 209 4.15 20.20 -5.21
CA LYS A 209 3.26 20.41 -6.37
C LYS A 209 3.63 21.63 -7.25
N SER A 210 4.81 22.24 -7.07
CA SER A 210 5.24 23.45 -7.77
C SER A 210 5.96 23.19 -9.11
N GLU A 211 6.04 21.94 -9.60
CA GLU A 211 6.67 21.61 -10.90
C GLU A 211 5.78 20.80 -11.87
N LEU A 212 4.44 20.94 -11.78
CA LEU A 212 3.49 20.55 -12.83
C LEU A 212 2.55 21.72 -13.13
#